data_AF-A0A1Q2HR04-F1
#
_entry.id   AF-A0A1Q2HR04-F1
#
_cell.length_a   1.000
_cell.length_b   1.000
_cell.length_c   1.000
_cell.angle_alpha   90.00
_cell.angle_beta   90.00
_cell.angle_gamma   90.00
#
_symmetry.space_group_name_H-M   'P 1'
#
loop_
_entity.id
_entity.type
_entity.pdbx_description
1 polymer ?
#
loop_
_entity_poly.entity_id
_entity_poly.type
_entity_poly.pdbx_seq_one_letter_code
_entity_poly.pdbx_strand_id
1 'polypeptide(L)'
;MADFKTDKIKELLADVRFSPIRVKLEMLEKAESLYFLLDSGKQYPYEFVCSKITGYNPGGEGEIEILEGSSVQADVRLFVLELSKTVSQPAAMLNHPAYSIASLSEMLGVSDKTIRRWKRFGLIVRYLVFEDGIKKLAITQQAFEHFKKQNPEIITKASNFNRLSEEERKQILELSKQLKEKRPEIARSKAAELISEKMHRSFETIRSSLQNAEQSEQSNIYLPRKGRVNSKIQKQISELYAGGESVGDICKMLGCSRSSVYRAINRSKAKRIEAVELGFVDSPDFQKPAQMKKIEEKKIFLPSHVEVSTSPDDVNRYISRINRIKPATRDHELEMFKKYNCLKKLHQQEKKTLNLSSPSGKKLQKMQSRLEEIGRIKHAVFQSNLRVVINIAAKHIGKHISFAELISEGNMALFRAIEGYDYTKGFRFSTYAGWAVVRSFARITPSDSLPLEDSMHTDMRNVDVSSVPVVEQAGRDLDEVISANLDPKEQFVVKSHYGLDDPSLIKKKKKTLKQIGKELGVSQETARQIELKALQKLRHCLSVDMFDKLLK
;
A
#
# COMPACT_ATOMS: atom_id res chain seq x y z
N MET A 1 -10.74 -25.09 -0.91
CA MET A 1 -11.62 -26.19 -1.38
C MET A 1 -11.81 -27.15 -0.22
N ALA A 2 -12.91 -27.88 -0.11
CA ALA A 2 -13.05 -28.88 0.95
C ALA A 2 -12.02 -30.00 0.72
N ASP A 3 -11.30 -30.40 1.77
CA ASP A 3 -10.23 -31.41 1.70
C ASP A 3 -10.86 -32.81 1.66
N PHE A 4 -11.38 -33.20 0.50
CA PHE A 4 -11.75 -34.59 0.21
C PHE A 4 -10.48 -35.45 0.09
N LYS A 5 -10.49 -36.65 0.67
CA LYS A 5 -9.38 -37.60 0.59
C LYS A 5 -9.43 -38.45 -0.67
N THR A 6 -10.63 -38.69 -1.18
CA THR A 6 -10.89 -39.49 -2.38
C THR A 6 -11.45 -38.60 -3.48
N ASP A 7 -10.77 -38.57 -4.63
CA ASP A 7 -11.18 -37.74 -5.77
C ASP A 7 -12.55 -38.16 -6.35
N LYS A 8 -12.90 -39.45 -6.32
CA LYS A 8 -14.21 -39.95 -6.79
C LYS A 8 -15.42 -39.40 -6.02
N ILE A 9 -15.33 -39.29 -4.68
CA ILE A 9 -16.45 -38.72 -3.90
C ILE A 9 -16.60 -37.22 -4.16
N LYS A 10 -15.48 -36.54 -4.45
CA LYS A 10 -15.46 -35.14 -4.86
C LYS A 10 -16.05 -34.94 -6.26
N GLU A 11 -15.74 -35.83 -7.21
CA GLU A 11 -16.38 -35.89 -8.53
C GLU A 11 -17.89 -36.12 -8.40
N LEU A 12 -18.31 -37.10 -7.59
CA LEU A 12 -19.72 -37.37 -7.31
C LEU A 12 -20.46 -36.13 -6.77
N LEU A 13 -19.83 -35.37 -5.87
CA LEU A 13 -20.41 -34.12 -5.37
C LEU A 13 -20.55 -33.09 -6.48
N ALA A 14 -19.60 -33.01 -7.41
CA ALA A 14 -19.66 -32.08 -8.55
C ALA A 14 -20.84 -32.44 -9.48
N ASP A 15 -21.05 -33.72 -9.75
CA ASP A 15 -22.15 -34.19 -10.60
C ASP A 15 -23.53 -33.94 -9.98
N VAL A 16 -23.65 -34.23 -8.68
CA VAL A 16 -24.90 -34.06 -7.93
C VAL A 16 -25.31 -32.59 -7.74
N ARG A 17 -24.39 -31.62 -7.94
CA ARG A 17 -24.72 -30.18 -7.85
C ARG A 17 -25.80 -29.75 -8.84
N PHE A 18 -25.94 -30.42 -9.97
CA PHE A 18 -26.95 -30.06 -10.99
C PHE A 18 -28.28 -30.81 -10.83
N SER A 19 -28.38 -31.76 -9.88
CA SER A 19 -29.62 -32.50 -9.64
C SER A 19 -30.75 -31.61 -9.07
N PRO A 20 -32.03 -31.94 -9.32
CA PRO A 20 -33.17 -31.25 -8.73
C PRO A 20 -33.13 -31.24 -7.20
N ILE A 21 -33.73 -30.22 -6.57
CA ILE A 21 -33.71 -30.02 -5.11
C ILE A 21 -34.25 -31.26 -4.36
N ARG A 22 -35.35 -31.85 -4.84
CA ARG A 22 -35.95 -33.06 -4.24
C ARG A 22 -34.96 -34.23 -4.17
N VAL A 23 -34.24 -34.48 -5.27
CA VAL A 23 -33.25 -35.56 -5.37
C VAL A 23 -32.07 -35.30 -4.42
N LYS A 24 -31.62 -34.05 -4.30
CA LYS A 24 -30.56 -33.67 -3.37
C LYS A 24 -30.95 -33.90 -1.90
N LEU A 25 -32.21 -33.65 -1.54
CA LEU A 25 -32.72 -33.93 -0.19
C LEU A 25 -32.69 -35.42 0.13
N GLU A 26 -33.15 -36.27 -0.79
CA GLU A 26 -33.09 -37.73 -0.63
C GLU A 26 -31.63 -38.23 -0.53
N MET A 27 -30.73 -37.68 -1.34
CA MET A 27 -29.30 -38.00 -1.29
C MET A 27 -28.65 -37.59 0.04
N LEU A 28 -29.08 -36.48 0.66
CA LEU A 28 -28.58 -36.08 1.98
C LEU A 28 -28.96 -37.10 3.06
N GLU A 29 -30.20 -37.59 3.06
CA GLU A 29 -30.67 -38.60 4.01
C GLU A 29 -29.97 -39.95 3.80
N LYS A 30 -29.82 -40.36 2.54
CA LYS A 30 -29.07 -41.58 2.17
C LYS A 30 -27.59 -41.49 2.57
N ALA A 31 -26.96 -40.34 2.36
CA ALA A 31 -25.55 -40.13 2.73
C ALA A 31 -25.33 -40.17 4.25
N GLU A 32 -26.22 -39.57 5.05
CA GLU A 32 -26.14 -39.71 6.51
C GLU A 32 -26.39 -41.15 6.97
N SER A 33 -27.37 -41.83 6.37
CA SER A 33 -27.65 -43.24 6.68
C SER A 33 -26.46 -44.13 6.34
N LEU A 34 -25.79 -43.89 5.20
CA LEU A 34 -24.56 -44.57 4.83
C LEU A 34 -23.46 -44.33 5.87
N TYR A 35 -23.26 -43.09 6.33
CA TYR A 35 -22.25 -42.80 7.35
C TYR A 35 -22.42 -43.66 8.60
N PHE A 36 -23.66 -43.87 9.06
CA PHE A 36 -23.94 -44.70 10.24
C PHE A 36 -23.64 -46.19 10.04
N LEU A 37 -23.58 -46.66 8.80
CA LEU A 37 -23.28 -48.06 8.42
C LEU A 37 -21.80 -48.31 8.17
N LEU A 38 -21.02 -47.27 7.87
CA LEU A 38 -19.59 -47.41 7.55
C LEU A 38 -18.79 -47.72 8.81
N ASP A 39 -17.81 -48.62 8.66
CA ASP A 39 -16.80 -48.95 9.65
C ASP A 39 -15.43 -48.43 9.19
N SER A 40 -14.73 -47.70 10.06
CA SER A 40 -13.44 -47.10 9.74
C SER A 40 -12.36 -48.12 9.39
N GLY A 41 -12.47 -49.35 9.90
CA GLY A 41 -11.48 -50.42 9.69
C GLY A 41 -11.72 -51.29 8.46
N LYS A 42 -12.81 -51.07 7.72
CA LYS A 42 -13.17 -51.86 6.55
C LYS A 42 -12.89 -51.11 5.25
N GLN A 43 -12.88 -51.85 4.16
CA GLN A 43 -12.75 -51.32 2.81
C GLN A 43 -14.07 -51.43 2.07
N TYR A 44 -14.39 -50.42 1.27
CA TYR A 44 -15.66 -50.31 0.55
C TYR A 44 -15.42 -50.01 -0.93
N PRO A 45 -16.00 -50.76 -1.86
CA PRO A 45 -15.99 -50.40 -3.27
C PRO A 45 -16.65 -49.03 -3.50
N TYR A 46 -16.09 -48.21 -4.40
CA TYR A 46 -16.70 -46.91 -4.75
C TYR A 46 -18.14 -47.08 -5.26
N GLU A 47 -18.42 -48.11 -6.05
CA GLU A 47 -19.74 -48.41 -6.60
C GLU A 47 -20.79 -48.60 -5.50
N PHE A 48 -20.40 -49.26 -4.40
CA PHE A 48 -21.26 -49.42 -3.22
C PHE A 48 -21.59 -48.07 -2.59
N VAL A 49 -20.60 -47.20 -2.42
CA VAL A 49 -20.78 -45.85 -1.85
C VAL A 49 -21.67 -45.00 -2.76
N CYS A 50 -21.39 -45.01 -4.07
CA CYS A 50 -22.15 -44.26 -5.08
C CYS A 50 -23.61 -44.73 -5.14
N SER A 51 -23.84 -46.04 -5.21
CA SER A 51 -25.18 -46.65 -5.23
C SER A 51 -25.96 -46.35 -3.96
N LYS A 52 -25.31 -46.39 -2.79
CA LYS A 52 -25.98 -46.06 -1.53
C LYS A 52 -26.38 -44.60 -1.42
N ILE A 53 -25.58 -43.66 -1.96
CA ILE A 53 -25.88 -42.23 -1.91
C ILE A 53 -26.90 -41.84 -2.99
N THR A 54 -26.69 -42.27 -4.23
CA THR A 54 -27.48 -41.79 -5.39
C THR A 54 -28.64 -42.71 -5.75
N GLY A 55 -28.58 -44.00 -5.41
CA GLY A 55 -29.48 -45.04 -5.90
C GLY A 55 -29.15 -45.53 -7.32
N TYR A 56 -28.16 -44.93 -7.98
CA TYR A 56 -27.67 -45.33 -9.30
C TYR A 56 -26.41 -46.19 -9.13
N ASN A 57 -26.38 -47.33 -9.81
CA ASN A 57 -25.16 -48.13 -9.90
C ASN A 57 -24.41 -47.70 -11.15
N PRO A 58 -23.21 -47.11 -11.05
CA PRO A 58 -22.38 -46.86 -12.23
C PRO A 58 -21.94 -48.21 -12.78
N GLY A 59 -22.74 -48.79 -13.68
CA GLY A 59 -22.46 -50.09 -14.26
C GLY A 59 -21.35 -50.01 -15.31
N GLY A 60 -20.40 -50.94 -15.25
CA GLY A 60 -19.69 -51.46 -16.42
C GLY A 60 -18.16 -51.29 -16.45
N GLU A 61 -17.46 -52.44 -16.44
CA GLU A 61 -16.18 -52.70 -17.11
C GLU A 61 -14.90 -51.94 -16.67
N GLY A 62 -14.88 -51.33 -15.49
CA GLY A 62 -13.69 -50.71 -14.88
C GLY A 62 -13.06 -51.52 -13.75
N GLU A 63 -11.82 -51.19 -13.37
CA GLU A 63 -11.20 -51.70 -12.13
C GLU A 63 -12.03 -51.27 -10.91
N ILE A 64 -12.39 -52.24 -10.04
CA ILE A 64 -13.13 -51.97 -8.81
C ILE A 64 -12.21 -51.17 -7.87
N GLU A 65 -12.46 -49.87 -7.79
CA GLU A 65 -11.69 -49.00 -6.89
C GLU A 65 -12.16 -49.21 -5.44
N ILE A 66 -11.23 -49.71 -4.62
CA ILE A 66 -11.47 -49.99 -3.21
C ILE A 66 -11.06 -48.79 -2.38
N LEU A 67 -12.01 -48.25 -1.61
CA LEU A 67 -11.79 -47.10 -0.74
C LEU A 67 -11.65 -47.52 0.72
N GLU A 68 -10.70 -46.93 1.43
CA GLU A 68 -10.56 -47.12 2.87
C GLU A 68 -11.73 -46.50 3.63
N GLY A 69 -12.37 -47.25 4.54
CA GLY A 69 -13.54 -46.82 5.28
C GLY A 69 -13.32 -45.53 6.09
N SER A 70 -12.13 -45.32 6.64
CA SER A 70 -11.78 -44.08 7.34
C SER A 70 -11.79 -42.84 6.42
N SER A 71 -11.42 -43.02 5.16
CA SER A 71 -11.41 -41.97 4.14
C SER A 71 -12.84 -41.74 3.62
N VAL A 72 -13.60 -42.81 3.35
CA VAL A 72 -15.00 -42.73 2.94
C VAL A 72 -15.85 -42.03 4.02
N GLN A 73 -15.70 -42.38 5.31
CA GLN A 73 -16.43 -41.72 6.39
C GLN A 73 -16.13 -40.21 6.43
N ALA A 74 -14.85 -39.82 6.33
CA ALA A 74 -14.46 -38.42 6.34
C ALA A 74 -15.08 -37.65 5.17
N ASP A 75 -15.10 -38.25 3.98
CA ASP A 75 -15.57 -37.65 2.75
C ASP A 75 -17.10 -37.63 2.65
N VAL A 76 -17.81 -38.67 3.10
CA VAL A 76 -19.28 -38.68 3.19
C VAL A 76 -19.77 -37.59 4.15
N ARG A 77 -19.06 -37.37 5.28
CA ARG A 77 -19.37 -36.26 6.19
C ARG A 77 -19.21 -34.90 5.51
N LEU A 78 -18.17 -34.72 4.69
CA LEU A 78 -17.96 -33.50 3.90
C LEU A 78 -19.01 -33.36 2.79
N PHE A 79 -19.39 -34.46 2.14
CA PHE A 79 -20.44 -34.52 1.13
C PHE A 79 -21.76 -33.99 1.68
N VAL A 80 -22.21 -34.47 2.85
CA VAL A 80 -23.42 -33.97 3.54
C VAL A 80 -23.33 -32.47 3.83
N LEU A 81 -22.18 -32.02 4.33
CA LEU A 81 -21.98 -30.60 4.66
C LEU A 81 -22.01 -29.70 3.42
N GLU A 82 -21.35 -30.08 2.34
CA GLU A 82 -21.29 -29.28 1.11
C GLU A 82 -22.60 -29.33 0.33
N LEU A 83 -23.23 -30.51 0.21
CA LEU A 83 -24.51 -30.66 -0.48
C LEU A 83 -25.63 -29.87 0.22
N SER A 84 -25.65 -29.88 1.56
CA SER A 84 -26.63 -29.09 2.34
C SER A 84 -26.46 -27.57 2.19
N LYS A 85 -25.30 -27.05 1.75
CA LYS A 85 -25.17 -25.62 1.41
C LYS A 85 -25.99 -25.26 0.18
N THR A 86 -26.18 -26.19 -0.76
CA THR A 86 -26.90 -25.96 -2.02
C THR A 86 -28.42 -26.02 -1.89
N VAL A 87 -28.93 -26.56 -0.78
CA VAL A 87 -30.37 -26.74 -0.54
C VAL A 87 -30.82 -25.98 0.71
N SER A 88 -31.98 -25.32 0.65
CA SER A 88 -32.60 -24.65 1.79
C SER A 88 -33.73 -25.51 2.37
N GLN A 89 -33.36 -26.54 3.15
CA GLN A 89 -34.32 -27.43 3.80
C GLN A 89 -34.80 -26.82 5.14
N PRO A 90 -36.11 -26.62 5.35
CA PRO A 90 -36.65 -26.30 6.66
C PRO A 90 -36.43 -27.44 7.66
N ALA A 91 -36.04 -27.12 8.89
CA ALA A 91 -35.83 -28.13 9.94
C ALA A 91 -37.12 -28.93 10.25
N ALA A 92 -38.30 -28.31 10.08
CA ALA A 92 -39.60 -28.95 10.27
C ALA A 92 -39.94 -30.05 9.26
N MET A 93 -39.26 -30.09 8.09
CA MET A 93 -39.46 -31.14 7.08
C MET A 93 -38.66 -32.41 7.36
N LEU A 94 -37.86 -32.45 8.44
CA LEU A 94 -37.12 -33.64 8.82
C LEU A 94 -37.98 -34.58 9.66
N ASN A 95 -37.81 -35.88 9.45
CA ASN A 95 -38.47 -36.93 10.24
C ASN A 95 -37.98 -37.00 11.70
N HIS A 96 -36.87 -36.33 12.03
CA HIS A 96 -36.25 -36.32 13.34
C HIS A 96 -35.87 -34.88 13.73
N PRO A 97 -35.90 -34.53 15.03
CA PRO A 97 -35.57 -33.18 15.44
C PRO A 97 -34.10 -32.88 15.14
N ALA A 98 -33.85 -31.63 14.75
CA ALA A 98 -32.53 -31.13 14.47
C ALA A 98 -32.23 -29.93 15.37
N TYR A 99 -31.04 -29.92 15.97
CA TYR A 99 -30.60 -28.89 16.89
C TYR A 99 -29.63 -27.96 16.20
N SER A 100 -29.81 -26.66 16.38
CA SER A 100 -28.76 -25.69 16.06
C SER A 100 -27.57 -25.86 17.01
N ILE A 101 -26.39 -25.38 16.61
CA ILE A 101 -25.21 -25.41 17.51
C ILE A 101 -25.50 -24.68 18.83
N ALA A 102 -26.23 -23.56 18.80
CA ALA A 102 -26.56 -22.78 19.98
C ALA A 102 -27.51 -23.55 20.91
N SER A 103 -28.62 -24.06 20.37
CA SER A 103 -29.60 -24.83 21.16
C SER A 103 -29.00 -26.12 21.74
N LEU A 104 -28.13 -26.81 21.00
CA LEU A 104 -27.42 -27.98 21.52
C LEU A 104 -26.38 -27.58 22.59
N SER A 105 -25.77 -26.40 22.45
CA SER A 105 -24.83 -25.87 23.44
C SER A 105 -25.50 -25.57 24.77
N GLU A 106 -26.72 -25.03 24.73
CA GLU A 106 -27.54 -24.76 25.92
C GLU A 106 -28.01 -26.06 26.56
N MET A 107 -28.54 -26.99 25.75
CA MET A 107 -29.00 -28.31 26.23
C MET A 107 -27.91 -29.11 26.95
N LEU A 108 -26.66 -29.01 26.49
CA LEU A 108 -25.53 -29.77 27.05
C LEU A 108 -24.65 -28.98 28.02
N GLY A 109 -24.92 -27.68 28.24
CA GLY A 109 -24.10 -26.83 29.11
C GLY A 109 -22.66 -26.58 28.63
N VAL A 110 -22.35 -26.83 27.36
CA VAL A 110 -20.99 -26.70 26.78
C VAL A 110 -20.83 -25.37 26.03
N SER A 111 -19.65 -25.11 25.45
CA SER A 111 -19.46 -23.95 24.56
C SER A 111 -19.73 -24.31 23.09
N ASP A 112 -20.22 -23.34 22.29
CA ASP A 112 -20.40 -23.50 20.84
C ASP A 112 -19.09 -23.94 20.15
N LYS A 113 -17.94 -23.47 20.64
CA LYS A 113 -16.61 -23.84 20.14
C LYS A 113 -16.32 -25.33 20.38
N THR A 114 -16.77 -25.87 21.52
CA THR A 114 -16.64 -27.29 21.87
C THR A 114 -17.43 -28.15 20.88
N ILE A 115 -18.69 -27.80 20.62
CA ILE A 115 -19.54 -28.52 19.64
C ILE A 115 -18.95 -28.43 18.24
N ARG A 116 -18.47 -27.24 17.81
CA ARG A 116 -17.80 -27.09 16.51
C ARG A 116 -16.53 -27.94 16.40
N ARG A 117 -15.82 -28.16 17.50
CA ARG A 117 -14.62 -29.02 17.55
C ARG A 117 -14.97 -30.50 17.37
N TRP A 118 -16.16 -30.94 17.79
CA TRP A 118 -16.63 -32.32 17.61
C TRP A 118 -16.73 -32.75 16.14
N LYS A 119 -16.82 -31.79 15.19
CA LYS A 119 -16.70 -32.09 13.75
C LYS A 119 -15.41 -32.84 13.40
N ARG A 120 -14.30 -32.53 14.08
CA ARG A 120 -13.01 -33.23 13.88
C ARG A 120 -13.02 -34.66 14.42
N PHE A 121 -13.93 -34.95 15.35
CA PHE A 121 -14.08 -36.26 15.99
C PHE A 121 -15.20 -37.10 15.35
N GLY A 122 -15.74 -36.70 14.20
CA GLY A 122 -16.74 -37.49 13.48
C GLY A 122 -18.18 -37.02 13.61
N LEU A 123 -18.45 -35.84 14.18
CA LEU A 123 -19.82 -35.31 14.23
C LEU A 123 -20.29 -34.85 12.84
N ILE A 124 -21.37 -35.44 12.35
CA ILE A 124 -22.05 -35.01 11.12
C ILE A 124 -22.81 -33.72 11.38
N VAL A 125 -22.71 -32.79 10.44
CA VAL A 125 -23.39 -31.50 10.47
C VAL A 125 -23.91 -31.14 9.09
N ARG A 126 -25.10 -30.54 9.04
CA ARG A 126 -25.72 -30.04 7.81
C ARG A 126 -26.26 -28.62 8.02
N TYR A 127 -26.53 -27.90 6.94
CA TYR A 127 -27.23 -26.62 7.03
C TYR A 127 -28.75 -26.82 6.93
N LEU A 128 -29.50 -26.20 7.84
CA LEU A 128 -30.96 -26.19 7.86
C LEU A 128 -31.50 -24.78 8.08
N VAL A 129 -32.70 -24.53 7.59
CA VAL A 129 -33.45 -23.29 7.84
C VAL A 129 -34.34 -23.51 9.06
N PHE A 130 -34.12 -22.72 10.12
CA PHE A 130 -34.92 -22.76 11.34
C PHE A 130 -36.09 -21.76 11.25
N GLU A 131 -36.97 -21.73 12.25
CA GLU A 131 -38.18 -20.87 12.29
C GLU A 131 -37.87 -19.39 12.03
N ASP A 132 -36.69 -18.92 12.44
CA ASP A 132 -36.20 -17.55 12.17
C ASP A 132 -35.96 -17.25 10.67
N GLY A 133 -36.14 -18.22 9.76
CA GLY A 133 -35.80 -18.12 8.34
C GLY A 133 -34.30 -18.13 8.03
N ILE A 134 -33.45 -18.20 9.05
CA ILE A 134 -31.98 -18.17 8.90
C ILE A 134 -31.43 -19.58 8.71
N LYS A 135 -30.59 -19.75 7.68
CA LYS A 135 -29.85 -20.98 7.43
C LYS A 135 -28.69 -21.11 8.43
N LYS A 136 -28.81 -22.04 9.39
CA LYS A 136 -27.84 -22.28 10.46
C LYS A 136 -27.25 -23.69 10.34
N LEU A 137 -26.05 -23.88 10.91
CA LEU A 137 -25.50 -25.23 11.08
C LEU A 137 -26.32 -26.00 12.12
N ALA A 138 -26.72 -27.20 11.75
CA ALA A 138 -27.57 -28.08 12.53
C ALA A 138 -26.98 -29.49 12.64
N ILE A 139 -27.37 -30.16 13.71
CA ILE A 139 -27.05 -31.55 14.01
C ILE A 139 -28.38 -32.27 14.19
N THR A 140 -28.63 -33.33 13.41
CA THR A 140 -29.81 -34.17 13.59
C THR A 140 -29.69 -34.98 14.87
N GLN A 141 -30.82 -35.31 15.51
CA GLN A 141 -30.81 -36.14 16.72
C GLN A 141 -30.07 -37.47 16.49
N GLN A 142 -30.30 -38.11 15.33
CA GLN A 142 -29.61 -39.35 14.96
C GLN A 142 -28.09 -39.18 14.89
N ALA A 143 -27.60 -38.12 14.24
CA ALA A 143 -26.17 -37.83 14.17
C ALA A 143 -25.57 -37.57 15.56
N PHE A 144 -26.31 -36.89 16.44
CA PHE A 144 -25.87 -36.64 17.81
C PHE A 144 -25.83 -37.92 18.65
N GLU A 145 -26.86 -38.77 18.58
CA GLU A 145 -26.90 -40.05 19.30
C GLU A 145 -25.82 -41.01 18.82
N HIS A 146 -25.60 -41.09 17.51
CA HIS A 146 -24.52 -41.88 16.94
C HIS A 146 -23.15 -41.39 17.42
N PHE A 147 -22.91 -40.07 17.39
CA PHE A 147 -21.68 -39.48 17.92
C PHE A 147 -21.50 -39.76 19.42
N LYS A 148 -22.59 -39.70 20.21
CA LYS A 148 -22.59 -39.99 21.65
C LYS A 148 -22.24 -41.45 21.95
N LYS A 149 -22.75 -42.39 21.15
CA LYS A 149 -22.41 -43.82 21.27
C LYS A 149 -20.93 -44.08 20.94
N GLN A 150 -20.38 -43.42 19.92
CA GLN A 150 -18.98 -43.60 19.52
C GLN A 150 -17.99 -42.88 20.44
N ASN A 151 -18.37 -41.76 21.05
CA ASN A 151 -17.45 -40.90 21.81
C ASN A 151 -17.99 -40.52 23.20
N PRO A 152 -18.30 -41.50 24.08
CA PRO A 152 -18.87 -41.21 25.40
C PRO A 152 -17.94 -40.35 26.27
N GLU A 153 -16.63 -40.60 26.21
CA GLU A 153 -15.64 -39.85 27.00
C GLU A 153 -15.52 -38.37 26.62
N ILE A 154 -15.72 -38.03 25.34
CA ILE A 154 -15.59 -36.65 24.88
C ILE A 154 -16.73 -35.80 25.45
N ILE A 155 -17.92 -36.38 25.56
CA ILE A 155 -19.11 -35.71 26.09
C ILE A 155 -19.00 -35.52 27.60
N THR A 156 -18.58 -36.55 28.35
CA THR A 156 -18.39 -36.45 29.81
C THR A 156 -17.27 -35.48 30.18
N LYS A 157 -16.17 -35.47 29.44
CA LYS A 157 -15.11 -34.45 29.62
C LYS A 157 -15.63 -33.06 29.31
N ALA A 158 -16.43 -32.89 28.26
CA ALA A 158 -16.97 -31.59 27.87
C ALA A 158 -17.98 -31.00 28.87
N SER A 159 -18.84 -31.83 29.48
CA SER A 159 -19.80 -31.38 30.50
C SER A 159 -19.13 -30.85 31.77
N ASN A 160 -17.91 -31.30 32.07
CA ASN A 160 -17.13 -30.78 33.20
C ASN A 160 -16.58 -29.36 32.96
N PHE A 161 -16.46 -28.93 31.70
CA PHE A 161 -16.07 -27.57 31.31
C PHE A 161 -17.29 -26.66 31.21
N ASN A 162 -17.99 -26.49 32.33
CA ASN A 162 -19.17 -25.63 32.41
C ASN A 162 -18.80 -24.16 32.16
N ARG A 163 -19.69 -23.38 31.53
CA ARG A 163 -19.46 -21.95 31.22
C ARG A 163 -19.29 -21.14 32.51
N LEU A 164 -18.25 -20.30 32.58
CA LEU A 164 -18.04 -19.36 33.68
C LEU A 164 -19.14 -18.28 33.66
N SER A 165 -19.90 -18.14 34.75
CA SER A 165 -20.94 -17.11 34.88
C SER A 165 -20.33 -15.71 34.96
N GLU A 166 -21.11 -14.66 34.69
CA GLU A 166 -20.61 -13.28 34.82
C GLU A 166 -20.24 -12.92 36.26
N GLU A 167 -20.92 -13.51 37.24
CA GLU A 167 -20.64 -13.36 38.67
C GLU A 167 -19.31 -13.99 39.05
N GLU A 168 -19.05 -15.22 38.59
CA GLU A 168 -17.77 -15.91 38.81
C GLU A 168 -16.60 -15.15 38.18
N ARG A 169 -16.81 -14.51 37.01
CA ARG A 169 -15.78 -13.67 36.38
C ARG A 169 -15.45 -12.44 37.22
N LYS A 170 -16.46 -11.77 37.79
CA LYS A 170 -16.27 -10.63 38.69
C LYS A 170 -15.52 -11.05 39.95
N GLN A 171 -15.89 -12.18 40.54
CA GLN A 171 -15.24 -12.72 41.73
C GLN A 171 -13.75 -13.07 41.49
N ILE A 172 -13.41 -13.64 40.34
CA ILE A 172 -12.01 -13.91 39.94
C ILE A 172 -11.20 -12.62 39.86
N LEU A 173 -11.78 -11.54 39.34
CA LEU A 173 -11.11 -10.25 39.23
C LEU A 173 -10.90 -9.59 40.59
N GLU A 174 -11.89 -9.66 41.46
CA GLU A 174 -11.81 -9.11 42.82
C GLU A 174 -10.75 -9.83 43.65
N LEU A 175 -10.74 -11.16 43.64
CA LEU A 175 -9.71 -11.97 44.29
C LEU A 175 -8.30 -11.67 43.74
N SER A 176 -8.20 -11.46 42.42
CA SER A 176 -6.94 -11.08 41.79
C SER A 176 -6.45 -9.70 42.22
N LYS A 177 -7.34 -8.72 42.35
CA LYS A 177 -7.00 -7.38 42.89
C LYS A 177 -6.53 -7.46 44.34
N GLN A 178 -7.26 -8.16 45.19
CA GLN A 178 -6.89 -8.36 46.60
C GLN A 178 -5.54 -9.06 46.77
N LEU A 179 -5.24 -10.06 45.92
CA LEU A 179 -3.93 -10.72 45.93
C LEU A 179 -2.80 -9.78 45.50
N LYS A 180 -3.07 -8.86 44.57
CA LYS A 180 -2.08 -7.88 44.10
C LYS A 180 -1.84 -6.77 45.12
N GLU A 181 -2.87 -6.32 45.83
CA GLU A 181 -2.77 -5.38 46.95
C GLU A 181 -1.94 -5.97 48.10
N LYS A 182 -2.21 -7.22 48.48
CA LYS A 182 -1.47 -7.89 49.55
C LYS A 182 -0.04 -8.27 49.15
N ARG A 183 0.21 -8.54 47.86
CA ARG A 183 1.52 -8.96 47.33
C ARG A 183 1.80 -8.31 45.96
N PRO A 184 2.42 -7.12 45.93
CA PRO A 184 2.64 -6.37 44.68
C PRO A 184 3.53 -7.11 43.68
N GLU A 185 4.39 -8.02 44.12
CA GLU A 185 5.28 -8.80 43.24
C GLU A 185 4.69 -10.11 42.70
N ILE A 186 3.45 -10.48 43.06
CA ILE A 186 2.86 -11.73 42.58
C ILE A 186 2.77 -11.74 41.05
N ALA A 187 3.30 -12.83 40.47
CA ALA A 187 3.17 -13.15 39.06
C ALA A 187 1.77 -13.69 38.75
N ARG A 188 1.25 -13.35 37.56
CA ARG A 188 -0.09 -13.76 37.11
C ARG A 188 -0.34 -15.27 37.18
N SER A 189 0.67 -16.10 36.91
CA SER A 189 0.55 -17.57 37.04
C SER A 189 0.33 -18.00 38.49
N LYS A 190 1.07 -17.41 39.44
CA LYS A 190 0.93 -17.70 40.87
C LYS A 190 -0.43 -17.23 41.40
N ALA A 191 -0.93 -16.10 40.89
CA ALA A 191 -2.28 -15.64 41.21
C ALA A 191 -3.35 -16.60 40.68
N ALA A 192 -3.22 -17.06 39.43
CA ALA A 192 -4.16 -18.02 38.84
C ALA A 192 -4.17 -19.37 39.58
N GLU A 193 -3.02 -19.82 40.09
CA GLU A 193 -2.88 -21.03 40.91
C GLU A 193 -3.63 -20.89 42.24
N LEU A 194 -3.40 -19.81 42.99
CA LEU A 194 -4.08 -19.55 44.27
C LEU A 194 -5.59 -19.36 44.13
N ILE A 195 -6.04 -18.72 43.03
CA ILE A 195 -7.47 -18.56 42.75
C ILE A 195 -8.08 -19.90 42.29
N SER A 196 -7.31 -20.75 41.61
CA SER A 196 -7.74 -22.08 41.17
C SER A 196 -8.01 -23.00 42.33
N GLU A 197 -7.15 -22.98 43.35
CA GLU A 197 -7.36 -23.71 44.59
C GLU A 197 -8.60 -23.22 45.35
N LYS A 198 -8.82 -21.89 45.41
CA LYS A 198 -9.96 -21.31 46.13
C LYS A 198 -11.32 -21.52 45.45
N MET A 199 -11.34 -21.49 44.12
CA MET A 199 -12.59 -21.58 43.34
C MET A 199 -12.89 -23.03 42.89
N HIS A 200 -11.99 -23.99 43.17
CA HIS A 200 -12.05 -25.36 42.63
C HIS A 200 -12.29 -25.40 41.11
N ARG A 201 -11.74 -24.43 40.38
CA ARG A 201 -11.82 -24.33 38.91
C ARG A 201 -10.46 -24.61 38.30
N SER A 202 -10.45 -25.07 37.05
CA SER A 202 -9.20 -25.36 36.36
C SER A 202 -8.32 -24.11 36.20
N PHE A 203 -7.03 -24.27 36.45
CA PHE A 203 -6.01 -23.22 36.35
C PHE A 203 -6.11 -22.42 35.04
N GLU A 204 -6.28 -23.11 33.92
CA GLU A 204 -6.30 -22.48 32.60
C GLU A 204 -7.54 -21.60 32.39
N THR A 205 -8.67 -21.96 33.02
CA THR A 205 -9.91 -21.17 32.95
C THR A 205 -9.74 -19.84 33.66
N ILE A 206 -9.18 -19.85 34.86
CA ILE A 206 -8.90 -18.63 35.63
C ILE A 206 -7.83 -17.79 34.95
N ARG A 207 -6.75 -18.44 34.46
CA ARG A 207 -5.69 -17.76 33.73
C ARG A 207 -6.21 -17.06 32.48
N SER A 208 -7.07 -17.73 31.70
CA SER A 208 -7.70 -17.17 30.50
C SER A 208 -8.66 -16.02 30.84
N SER A 209 -9.47 -16.17 31.90
CA SER A 209 -10.37 -15.13 32.40
C SER A 209 -9.60 -13.85 32.77
N LEU A 210 -8.49 -14.00 33.51
CA LEU A 210 -7.60 -12.88 33.84
C LEU A 210 -6.94 -12.27 32.59
N GLN A 211 -6.66 -13.06 31.55
CA GLN A 211 -6.11 -12.55 30.28
C GLN A 211 -7.09 -11.63 29.56
N ASN A 212 -8.33 -12.09 29.47
CA ASN A 212 -9.35 -11.43 28.67
C ASN A 212 -9.76 -10.11 29.33
N ALA A 213 -9.83 -10.09 30.67
CA ALA A 213 -10.10 -8.88 31.43
C ALA A 213 -8.98 -7.82 31.34
N GLU A 214 -7.72 -8.23 31.18
CA GLU A 214 -6.59 -7.32 30.91
C GLU A 214 -6.66 -6.72 29.48
N GLN A 215 -7.14 -7.50 28.51
CA GLN A 215 -7.28 -7.05 27.12
C GLN A 215 -8.46 -6.09 26.91
N SER A 216 -9.49 -6.16 27.76
CA SER A 216 -10.71 -5.34 27.68
C SER A 216 -10.63 -4.02 28.46
N GLU A 217 -9.43 -3.48 28.70
CA GLU A 217 -9.15 -2.17 29.33
C GLU A 217 -9.62 -1.97 30.78
N GLN A 218 -10.21 -2.97 31.44
CA GLN A 218 -10.85 -2.77 32.76
C GLN A 218 -9.93 -2.89 33.97
N SER A 219 -8.70 -3.40 33.84
CA SER A 219 -7.71 -3.31 34.92
C SER A 219 -6.31 -3.78 34.48
N ASN A 220 -5.33 -2.88 34.54
CA ASN A 220 -3.91 -3.15 34.29
C ASN A 220 -3.24 -3.76 35.56
N ILE A 221 -3.80 -4.86 36.10
CA ILE A 221 -3.41 -5.41 37.42
C ILE A 221 -2.00 -6.00 37.38
N TYR A 222 -1.64 -6.67 36.28
CA TYR A 222 -0.30 -7.22 36.09
C TYR A 222 0.39 -6.50 34.92
N LEU A 223 1.34 -5.62 35.24
CA LEU A 223 2.25 -5.05 34.25
C LEU A 223 2.90 -6.20 33.44
N PRO A 224 2.98 -6.09 32.10
CA PRO A 224 3.57 -7.14 31.28
C PRO A 224 5.01 -7.38 31.71
N ARG A 225 5.40 -8.66 31.82
CA ARG A 225 6.77 -9.07 32.17
C ARG A 225 7.79 -8.25 31.38
N LYS A 226 8.79 -7.69 32.07
CA LYS A 226 9.98 -7.05 31.49
C LYS A 226 10.46 -7.88 30.30
N GLY A 227 10.33 -7.33 29.09
CA GLY A 227 10.98 -7.88 27.89
C GLY A 227 10.11 -8.16 26.65
N ARG A 228 8.78 -8.24 26.74
CA ARG A 228 7.94 -8.46 25.54
C ARG A 228 7.42 -7.14 24.97
N VAL A 229 8.21 -6.52 24.10
CA VAL A 229 7.78 -5.36 23.32
C VAL A 229 6.70 -5.81 22.33
N ASN A 230 5.46 -5.40 22.57
CA ASN A 230 4.36 -5.58 21.63
C ASN A 230 4.50 -4.62 20.42
N SER A 231 3.83 -4.89 19.30
CA SER A 231 3.83 -4.04 18.10
C SER A 231 3.41 -2.59 18.40
N LYS A 232 2.45 -2.38 19.31
CA LYS A 232 2.03 -1.03 19.79
C LYS A 232 3.17 -0.31 20.51
N ILE A 233 3.81 -0.97 21.47
CA ILE A 233 4.93 -0.40 22.25
C ILE A 233 6.13 -0.13 21.33
N GLN A 234 6.37 -1.00 20.33
CA GLN A 234 7.43 -0.79 19.36
C GLN A 234 7.22 0.49 18.55
N LYS A 235 5.97 0.80 18.16
CA LYS A 235 5.62 2.02 17.44
C LYS A 235 5.84 3.26 18.32
N GLN A 236 5.34 3.23 19.56
CA GLN A 236 5.55 4.31 20.54
C GLN A 236 7.03 4.58 20.82
N ILE A 237 7.86 3.52 20.99
CA ILE A 237 9.30 3.67 21.15
C ILE A 237 9.92 4.40 19.95
N SER A 238 9.50 4.05 18.72
CA SER A 238 10.04 4.70 17.53
C SER A 238 9.58 6.14 17.35
N GLU A 239 8.36 6.47 17.77
CA GLU A 239 7.82 7.83 17.72
C GLU A 239 8.53 8.73 18.75
N LEU A 240 8.67 8.27 20.00
CA LEU A 240 9.39 9.00 21.05
C LEU A 240 10.86 9.23 20.67
N TYR A 241 11.53 8.20 20.14
CA TYR A 241 12.92 8.34 19.70
C TYR A 241 13.07 9.30 18.50
N ALA A 242 12.08 9.34 17.59
CA ALA A 242 12.07 10.30 16.48
C ALA A 242 11.80 11.74 16.97
N GLY A 243 11.06 11.90 18.07
CA GLY A 243 10.83 13.18 18.74
C GLY A 243 12.04 13.72 19.53
N GLY A 244 13.16 13.00 19.57
CA GLY A 244 14.39 13.43 20.24
C GLY A 244 14.54 12.96 21.70
N GLU A 245 13.60 12.17 22.21
CA GLU A 245 13.66 11.64 23.57
C GLU A 245 14.85 10.70 23.78
N SER A 246 15.47 10.78 24.95
CA SER A 246 16.62 9.92 25.27
C SER A 246 16.19 8.47 25.48
N VAL A 247 17.05 7.52 25.12
CA VAL A 247 16.80 6.08 25.37
C VAL A 247 16.59 5.80 26.86
N GLY A 248 17.21 6.60 27.74
CA GLY A 248 17.04 6.48 29.19
C GLY A 248 15.63 6.85 29.65
N ASP A 249 15.07 7.92 29.11
CA ASP A 249 13.74 8.42 29.48
C ASP A 249 12.64 7.54 28.90
N ILE A 250 12.84 7.04 27.67
CA ILE A 250 11.97 6.03 27.06
C ILE A 250 11.92 4.75 27.90
N CYS A 251 13.05 4.32 28.50
CA CYS A 251 13.07 3.16 29.39
C CYS A 251 12.26 3.39 30.67
N LYS A 252 12.34 4.60 31.25
CA LYS A 252 11.58 4.98 32.46
C LYS A 252 10.08 5.07 32.18
N MET A 253 9.69 5.73 31.10
CA MET A 253 8.28 5.93 30.72
C MET A 253 7.57 4.61 30.39
N LEU A 254 8.23 3.68 29.70
CA LEU A 254 7.62 2.46 29.18
C LEU A 254 7.99 1.19 29.97
N GLY A 255 8.74 1.30 31.06
CA GLY A 255 9.18 0.16 31.88
C GLY A 255 10.01 -0.89 31.11
N CYS A 256 10.62 -0.50 29.99
CA CYS A 256 11.35 -1.39 29.08
C CYS A 256 12.85 -1.42 29.38
N SER A 257 13.52 -2.54 29.08
CA SER A 257 14.99 -2.60 29.16
C SER A 257 15.63 -1.79 28.02
N ARG A 258 16.82 -1.23 28.26
CA ARG A 258 17.61 -0.54 27.21
C ARG A 258 17.78 -1.40 25.97
N SER A 259 18.08 -2.68 26.15
CA SER A 259 18.23 -3.65 25.06
C SER A 259 16.94 -3.85 24.26
N SER A 260 15.77 -3.85 24.92
CA SER A 260 14.47 -3.92 24.26
C SER A 260 14.19 -2.68 23.42
N VAL A 261 14.54 -1.50 23.93
CA VAL A 261 14.40 -0.21 23.22
C VAL A 261 15.30 -0.17 21.98
N TYR A 262 16.59 -0.51 22.10
CA TYR A 262 17.49 -0.58 20.93
C TYR A 262 17.05 -1.62 19.89
N ARG A 263 16.53 -2.79 20.31
CA ARG A 263 15.98 -3.78 19.38
C ARG A 263 14.74 -3.24 18.65
N ALA A 264 13.85 -2.54 19.34
CA ALA A 264 12.68 -1.90 18.74
C ALA A 264 13.07 -0.83 17.72
N ILE A 265 14.02 0.04 18.08
CA ILE A 265 14.59 1.07 17.20
C ILE A 265 15.23 0.43 15.97
N ASN A 266 16.11 -0.57 16.15
CA ASN A 266 16.81 -1.21 15.04
C ASN A 266 15.85 -1.95 14.10
N ARG A 267 14.80 -2.61 14.63
CA ARG A 267 13.74 -3.19 13.79
C ARG A 267 12.96 -2.13 13.02
N SER A 268 12.65 -0.99 13.63
CA SER A 268 11.99 0.13 12.94
C SER A 268 12.87 0.70 11.83
N LYS A 269 14.17 0.91 12.11
CA LYS A 269 15.17 1.32 11.11
C LYS A 269 15.29 0.32 9.96
N ALA A 270 15.34 -0.98 10.26
CA ALA A 270 15.39 -2.03 9.25
C ALA A 270 14.17 -2.00 8.33
N LYS A 271 12.95 -1.86 8.90
CA LYS A 271 11.72 -1.72 8.11
C LYS A 271 11.73 -0.49 7.22
N ARG A 272 12.23 0.66 7.71
CA ARG A 272 12.35 1.89 6.92
C ARG A 272 13.31 1.70 5.74
N ILE A 273 14.48 1.10 5.99
CA ILE A 273 15.47 0.80 4.95
C ILE A 273 14.89 -0.19 3.92
N GLU A 274 14.13 -1.18 4.38
CA GLU A 274 13.48 -2.15 3.52
C GLU A 274 12.38 -1.52 2.64
N ALA A 275 11.64 -0.54 3.14
CA ALA A 275 10.62 0.16 2.36
C ALA A 275 11.22 1.00 1.22
N VAL A 276 12.50 1.36 1.28
CA VAL A 276 13.15 2.11 0.20
C VAL A 276 13.42 1.16 -0.98
N GLU A 277 12.79 1.45 -2.11
CA GLU A 277 13.07 0.81 -3.39
C GLU A 277 13.96 1.71 -4.23
N LEU A 278 15.08 1.16 -4.70
CA LEU A 278 16.07 1.90 -5.49
C LEU A 278 16.26 1.17 -6.82
N GLY A 279 15.77 1.78 -7.91
CA GLY A 279 16.18 1.40 -9.26
C GLY A 279 17.63 1.83 -9.53
N PHE A 280 18.40 0.95 -10.17
CA PHE A 280 19.78 1.24 -10.59
C PHE A 280 19.97 0.86 -12.05
N VAL A 281 20.89 1.56 -12.72
CA VAL A 281 21.35 1.22 -14.06
C VAL A 281 22.60 0.36 -13.94
N ASP A 282 22.60 -0.83 -14.55
CA ASP A 282 23.76 -1.72 -14.48
C ASP A 282 24.87 -1.28 -15.42
N SER A 283 26.11 -1.60 -15.06
CA SER A 283 27.32 -1.25 -15.81
C SER A 283 28.34 -2.38 -15.70
N PRO A 284 29.17 -2.60 -16.73
CA PRO A 284 30.24 -3.60 -16.68
C PRO A 284 31.19 -3.40 -15.49
N ASP A 285 31.40 -2.15 -15.06
CA ASP A 285 32.22 -1.80 -13.89
C ASP A 285 31.65 -2.40 -12.58
N PHE A 286 30.36 -2.75 -12.57
CA PHE A 286 29.66 -3.29 -11.41
C PHE A 286 29.61 -4.83 -11.36
N GLN A 287 30.22 -5.51 -12.34
CA GLN A 287 30.35 -6.97 -12.31
C GLN A 287 31.54 -7.42 -11.45
N LYS A 288 32.55 -6.55 -11.28
CA LYS A 288 33.75 -6.83 -10.49
C LYS A 288 33.63 -6.21 -9.08
N PRO A 289 33.58 -7.01 -8.00
CA PRO A 289 33.41 -6.48 -6.64
C PRO A 289 34.56 -5.57 -6.19
N ALA A 290 35.77 -5.77 -6.72
CA ALA A 290 36.93 -4.93 -6.45
C ALA A 290 36.79 -3.52 -7.05
N GLN A 291 36.17 -3.39 -8.23
CA GLN A 291 35.93 -2.08 -8.86
C GLN A 291 34.81 -1.33 -8.14
N MET A 292 33.76 -2.03 -7.72
CA MET A 292 32.67 -1.43 -6.92
C MET A 292 33.17 -0.82 -5.60
N LYS A 293 34.07 -1.52 -4.87
CA LYS A 293 34.67 -0.97 -3.65
C LYS A 293 35.51 0.28 -3.92
N LYS A 294 36.32 0.27 -4.99
CA LYS A 294 37.08 1.46 -5.40
C LYS A 294 36.18 2.66 -5.70
N ILE A 295 35.01 2.43 -6.30
CA ILE A 295 34.02 3.48 -6.59
C ILE A 295 33.32 3.98 -5.31
N GLU A 296 32.97 3.08 -4.38
CA GLU A 296 32.38 3.43 -3.07
C GLU A 296 33.34 4.32 -2.26
N GLU A 297 34.63 3.96 -2.20
CA GLU A 297 35.64 4.67 -1.41
C GLU A 297 36.13 5.99 -2.03
N LYS A 298 35.93 6.18 -3.35
CA LYS A 298 36.33 7.41 -4.04
C LYS A 298 35.53 8.59 -3.49
N LYS A 299 36.22 9.54 -2.85
CA LYS A 299 35.62 10.83 -2.45
C LYS A 299 35.37 11.67 -3.70
N ILE A 300 34.10 11.99 -3.94
CA ILE A 300 33.70 12.89 -5.01
C ILE A 300 33.41 14.24 -4.37
N PHE A 301 33.95 15.31 -4.96
CA PHE A 301 33.61 16.67 -4.56
C PHE A 301 32.14 16.94 -4.90
N LEU A 302 31.29 17.13 -3.90
CA LEU A 302 29.90 17.50 -4.14
C LEU A 302 29.76 19.02 -3.99
N PRO A 303 29.07 19.70 -4.92
CA PRO A 303 28.70 21.10 -4.77
C PRO A 303 28.08 21.38 -3.40
N SER A 304 28.42 22.53 -2.81
CA SER A 304 27.84 22.99 -1.56
C SER A 304 26.31 23.02 -1.65
N HIS A 305 25.63 22.50 -0.63
CA HIS A 305 24.17 22.52 -0.58
C HIS A 305 23.67 23.97 -0.49
N VAL A 306 23.13 24.48 -1.59
CA VAL A 306 22.36 25.73 -1.60
C VAL A 306 20.90 25.40 -1.30
N GLU A 307 20.34 25.91 -0.19
CA GLU A 307 18.90 25.83 0.04
C GLU A 307 18.15 26.64 -1.01
N VAL A 308 17.45 25.93 -1.88
CA VAL A 308 16.65 26.52 -2.94
C VAL A 308 15.17 26.42 -2.54
N SER A 309 14.67 27.43 -1.82
CA SER A 309 13.25 27.55 -1.48
C SER A 309 12.48 28.08 -2.69
N THR A 310 11.49 27.33 -3.17
CA THR A 310 10.58 27.72 -4.26
C THR A 310 9.38 28.52 -3.75
N SER A 311 9.60 29.46 -2.81
CA SER A 311 8.50 30.34 -2.36
C SER A 311 7.99 31.15 -3.55
N PRO A 312 6.67 31.22 -3.79
CA PRO A 312 6.08 31.97 -4.91
C PRO A 312 6.54 33.44 -4.95
N ASP A 313 6.74 34.03 -3.77
CA ASP A 313 6.99 35.47 -3.60
C ASP A 313 8.38 35.96 -4.02
N ASP A 314 9.31 35.08 -4.41
CA ASP A 314 10.62 35.57 -4.88
C ASP A 314 11.35 34.63 -5.86
N VAL A 315 10.76 34.49 -7.05
CA VAL A 315 11.40 33.90 -8.23
C VAL A 315 12.81 34.49 -8.48
N ASN A 316 13.01 35.77 -8.19
CA ASN A 316 14.28 36.46 -8.40
C ASN A 316 15.36 35.96 -7.42
N ARG A 317 15.02 35.76 -6.15
CA ARG A 317 15.90 35.07 -5.19
C ARG A 317 16.24 33.66 -5.64
N TYR A 318 15.26 32.91 -6.15
CA TYR A 318 15.47 31.56 -6.69
C TYR A 318 16.50 31.55 -7.84
N ILE A 319 16.33 32.40 -8.85
CA ILE A 319 17.24 32.52 -10.01
C ILE A 319 18.63 32.96 -9.57
N SER A 320 18.73 33.97 -8.69
CA SER A 320 20.02 34.47 -8.21
C SER A 320 20.85 33.39 -7.48
N ARG A 321 20.20 32.50 -6.72
CA ARG A 321 20.84 31.36 -6.05
C ARG A 321 21.35 30.32 -7.05
N ILE A 322 20.58 30.03 -8.09
CA ILE A 322 20.95 29.06 -9.13
C ILE A 322 22.12 29.56 -9.99
N ASN A 323 22.18 30.87 -10.24
CA ASN A 323 23.31 31.48 -10.95
C ASN A 323 24.63 31.36 -10.19
N ARG A 324 24.60 31.19 -8.86
CA ARG A 324 25.80 30.92 -8.04
C ARG A 324 26.28 29.47 -8.12
N ILE A 325 25.40 28.54 -8.52
CA ILE A 325 25.76 27.12 -8.63
C ILE A 325 26.57 26.92 -9.92
N LYS A 326 27.79 26.42 -9.78
CA LYS A 326 28.67 26.10 -10.91
C LYS A 326 28.14 24.85 -11.64
N PRO A 327 27.99 24.86 -12.97
CA PRO A 327 27.58 23.66 -13.71
C PRO A 327 28.66 22.58 -13.61
N ALA A 328 28.22 21.33 -13.46
CA ALA A 328 29.12 20.18 -13.44
C ALA A 328 29.74 19.94 -14.84
N THR A 329 31.03 19.61 -14.87
CA THR A 329 31.71 19.16 -16.09
C THR A 329 31.25 17.76 -16.49
N ARG A 330 31.49 17.36 -17.76
CA ARG A 330 31.09 16.05 -18.29
C ARG A 330 31.66 14.89 -17.47
N ASP A 331 32.94 14.95 -17.14
CA ASP A 331 33.61 13.88 -16.40
C ASP A 331 33.08 13.80 -14.96
N HIS A 332 32.87 14.95 -14.33
CA HIS A 332 32.35 15.02 -12.97
C HIS A 332 30.91 14.49 -12.87
N GLU A 333 30.07 14.82 -13.86
CA GLU A 333 28.71 14.29 -13.99
C GLU A 333 28.71 12.77 -14.14
N LEU A 334 29.58 12.23 -15.00
CA LEU A 334 29.75 10.79 -15.16
C LEU A 334 30.19 10.12 -13.85
N GLU A 335 31.14 10.71 -13.13
CA GLU A 335 31.60 10.20 -11.83
C GLU A 335 30.47 10.17 -10.78
N MET A 336 29.67 11.25 -10.70
CA MET A 336 28.51 11.31 -9.80
C MET A 336 27.50 10.20 -10.12
N PHE A 337 27.14 10.00 -11.39
CA PHE A 337 26.19 8.95 -11.77
C PHE A 337 26.75 7.53 -11.61
N LYS A 338 28.05 7.32 -11.87
CA LYS A 338 28.72 6.05 -11.60
C LYS A 338 28.66 5.70 -10.11
N LYS A 339 29.01 6.65 -9.24
CA LYS A 339 28.96 6.43 -7.79
C LYS A 339 27.52 6.26 -7.29
N TYR A 340 26.59 7.09 -7.76
CA TYR A 340 25.16 7.00 -7.43
C TYR A 340 24.58 5.60 -7.70
N ASN A 341 24.82 5.05 -8.90
CA ASN A 341 24.33 3.72 -9.26
C ASN A 341 25.09 2.59 -8.55
N CYS A 342 26.39 2.74 -8.31
CA CYS A 342 27.18 1.77 -7.53
C CYS A 342 26.63 1.63 -6.10
N LEU A 343 26.39 2.77 -5.41
CA LEU A 343 25.85 2.77 -4.05
C LEU A 343 24.44 2.16 -3.99
N LYS A 344 23.58 2.44 -4.99
CA LYS A 344 22.26 1.80 -5.11
C LYS A 344 22.36 0.29 -5.24
N LYS A 345 23.24 -0.22 -6.11
CA LYS A 345 23.45 -1.66 -6.31
C LYS A 345 23.97 -2.34 -5.03
N LEU A 346 24.95 -1.75 -4.36
CA LEU A 346 25.47 -2.24 -3.07
C LEU A 346 24.39 -2.27 -2.00
N HIS A 347 23.58 -1.21 -1.91
CA HIS A 347 22.46 -1.15 -0.98
C HIS A 347 21.45 -2.27 -1.23
N GLN A 348 21.12 -2.56 -2.48
CA GLN A 348 20.18 -3.63 -2.83
C GLN A 348 20.75 -5.04 -2.55
N GLN A 349 22.06 -5.25 -2.77
CA GLN A 349 22.73 -6.50 -2.39
C GLN A 349 22.71 -6.71 -0.86
N GLU A 350 22.98 -5.67 -0.08
CA GLU A 350 22.93 -5.74 1.38
C GLU A 350 21.51 -5.88 1.93
N LYS A 351 20.51 -5.29 1.25
CA LYS A 351 19.08 -5.45 1.57
C LYS A 351 18.62 -6.90 1.46
N LYS A 352 19.06 -7.64 0.43
CA LYS A 352 18.75 -9.09 0.26
C LYS A 352 19.26 -9.97 1.40
N THR A 353 20.28 -9.53 2.12
CA THR A 353 20.91 -10.28 3.23
C THR A 353 20.48 -9.75 4.60
N LEU A 354 19.42 -8.94 4.67
CA LEU A 354 18.96 -8.31 5.90
C LEU A 354 17.89 -9.18 6.59
N ASN A 355 18.16 -9.59 7.83
CA ASN A 355 17.18 -10.27 8.66
C ASN A 355 16.31 -9.24 9.42
N LEU A 356 15.02 -9.15 9.09
CA LEU A 356 14.08 -8.20 9.73
C LEU A 356 13.85 -8.51 11.23
N SER A 357 13.95 -9.78 11.62
CA SER A 357 13.65 -10.22 12.99
C SER A 357 14.69 -9.78 14.02
N SER A 358 15.97 -9.69 13.61
CA SER A 358 17.09 -9.28 14.46
C SER A 358 18.19 -8.60 13.64
N PRO A 359 18.01 -7.33 13.25
CA PRO A 359 18.97 -6.62 12.43
C PRO A 359 20.19 -6.16 13.26
N SER A 360 21.39 -6.27 12.67
CA SER A 360 22.63 -5.78 13.27
C SER A 360 22.72 -4.26 13.22
N GLY A 361 22.95 -3.61 14.37
CA GLY A 361 23.02 -2.15 14.47
C GLY A 361 24.13 -1.53 13.60
N LYS A 362 25.33 -2.13 13.57
CA LYS A 362 26.46 -1.66 12.75
C LYS A 362 26.13 -1.72 11.25
N LYS A 363 25.48 -2.79 10.79
CA LYS A 363 25.07 -2.95 9.39
C LYS A 363 24.01 -1.92 9.01
N LEU A 364 23.01 -1.70 9.87
CA LEU A 364 21.98 -0.68 9.64
C LEU A 364 22.57 0.74 9.56
N GLN A 365 23.53 1.08 10.41
CA GLN A 365 24.20 2.38 10.37
C GLN A 365 24.95 2.58 9.04
N LYS A 366 25.68 1.57 8.55
CA LYS A 366 26.34 1.61 7.24
C LYS A 366 25.34 1.77 6.09
N MET A 367 24.22 1.05 6.14
CA MET A 367 23.17 1.17 5.13
C MET A 367 22.52 2.56 5.15
N GLN A 368 22.32 3.13 6.33
CA GLN A 368 21.79 4.48 6.51
C GLN A 368 22.76 5.54 5.97
N SER A 369 24.05 5.48 6.31
CA SER A 369 25.06 6.41 5.78
C SER A 369 25.14 6.34 4.25
N ARG A 370 24.96 5.14 3.67
CA ARG A 370 24.90 4.97 2.22
C ARG A 370 23.67 5.64 1.61
N LEU A 371 22.49 5.52 2.23
CA LEU A 371 21.28 6.22 1.78
C LEU A 371 21.43 7.74 1.86
N GLU A 372 22.06 8.24 2.93
CA GLU A 372 22.37 9.67 3.08
C GLU A 372 23.32 10.14 1.97
N GLU A 373 24.35 9.36 1.64
CA GLU A 373 25.26 9.67 0.54
C GLU A 373 24.58 9.63 -0.83
N ILE A 374 23.73 8.64 -1.09
CA ILE A 374 22.88 8.57 -2.29
C ILE A 374 22.02 9.84 -2.41
N GLY A 375 21.41 10.27 -1.30
CA GLY A 375 20.63 11.50 -1.23
C GLY A 375 21.46 12.75 -1.55
N ARG A 376 22.67 12.86 -0.99
CA ARG A 376 23.58 13.98 -1.26
C ARG A 376 24.00 14.04 -2.73
N ILE A 377 24.36 12.90 -3.34
CA ILE A 377 24.72 12.84 -4.76
C ILE A 377 23.51 13.22 -5.63
N LYS A 378 22.33 12.66 -5.34
CA LYS A 378 21.09 13.02 -6.06
C LYS A 378 20.83 14.52 -6.00
N HIS A 379 20.98 15.12 -4.82
CA HIS A 379 20.78 16.55 -4.62
C HIS A 379 21.81 17.40 -5.36
N ALA A 380 23.09 17.00 -5.35
CA ALA A 380 24.15 17.68 -6.09
C ALA A 380 23.92 17.66 -7.60
N VAL A 381 23.52 16.51 -8.15
CA VAL A 381 23.15 16.38 -9.57
C VAL A 381 21.95 17.25 -9.90
N PHE A 382 20.92 17.26 -9.04
CA PHE A 382 19.75 18.11 -9.19
C PHE A 382 20.14 19.60 -9.25
N GLN A 383 20.88 20.09 -8.25
CA GLN A 383 21.33 21.47 -8.16
C GLN A 383 22.15 21.92 -9.38
N SER A 384 23.05 21.06 -9.86
CA SER A 384 23.91 21.35 -11.01
C SER A 384 23.12 21.51 -12.33
N ASN A 385 21.87 21.06 -12.38
CA ASN A 385 21.03 21.04 -13.57
C ASN A 385 19.76 21.90 -13.47
N LEU A 386 19.56 22.63 -12.36
CA LEU A 386 18.42 23.54 -12.17
C LEU A 386 18.29 24.60 -13.29
N ARG A 387 19.42 25.02 -13.87
CA ARG A 387 19.44 25.98 -14.99
C ARG A 387 18.72 25.47 -16.23
N VAL A 388 18.71 24.15 -16.47
CA VAL A 388 18.01 23.54 -17.61
C VAL A 388 16.51 23.77 -17.47
N VAL A 389 15.97 23.59 -16.26
CA VAL A 389 14.54 23.82 -15.97
C VAL A 389 14.17 25.27 -16.23
N ILE A 390 14.97 26.22 -15.73
CA ILE A 390 14.67 27.64 -15.94
C ILE A 390 14.73 28.02 -17.41
N ASN A 391 15.74 27.56 -18.15
CA ASN A 391 15.89 27.85 -19.58
C ASN A 391 14.68 27.35 -20.39
N ILE A 392 14.13 26.18 -20.04
CA ILE A 392 12.93 25.65 -20.70
C ILE A 392 11.69 26.41 -20.24
N ALA A 393 11.52 26.62 -18.93
CA ALA A 393 10.36 27.32 -18.37
C ALA A 393 10.27 28.76 -18.87
N ALA A 394 11.40 29.44 -19.05
CA ALA A 394 11.47 30.80 -19.57
C ALA A 394 10.85 30.92 -20.97
N LYS A 395 10.88 29.84 -21.77
CA LYS A 395 10.25 29.80 -23.09
C LYS A 395 8.73 29.61 -23.06
N HIS A 396 8.17 29.33 -21.89
CA HIS A 396 6.74 29.09 -21.68
C HIS A 396 6.10 30.15 -20.77
N ILE A 397 6.79 31.28 -20.51
CA ILE A 397 6.26 32.41 -19.75
C ILE A 397 5.15 33.08 -20.56
N GLY A 398 3.97 33.26 -19.93
CA GLY A 398 2.85 34.05 -20.44
C GLY A 398 1.51 33.32 -20.52
N LYS A 399 1.46 31.98 -20.42
CA LYS A 399 0.20 31.20 -20.63
C LYS A 399 -0.48 30.82 -19.33
N HIS A 400 -1.26 31.71 -18.70
CA HIS A 400 -2.16 31.46 -17.53
C HIS A 400 -1.59 30.73 -16.29
N ILE A 401 -0.35 30.25 -16.36
CA ILE A 401 0.35 29.40 -15.39
C ILE A 401 1.48 30.25 -14.87
N SER A 402 1.60 30.29 -13.54
CA SER A 402 2.68 31.05 -12.93
C SER A 402 4.02 30.43 -13.28
N PHE A 403 5.03 31.25 -13.49
CA PHE A 403 6.39 30.77 -13.72
C PHE A 403 6.91 29.90 -12.56
N ALA A 404 6.47 30.20 -11.33
CA ALA A 404 6.75 29.37 -10.16
C ALA A 404 6.16 27.95 -10.29
N GLU A 405 4.97 27.81 -10.87
CA GLU A 405 4.33 26.52 -11.12
C GLU A 405 5.10 25.72 -12.19
N LEU A 406 5.52 26.37 -13.29
CA LEU A 406 6.38 25.76 -14.30
C LEU A 406 7.72 25.30 -13.71
N ILE A 407 8.37 26.13 -12.88
CA ILE A 407 9.59 25.73 -12.18
C ILE A 407 9.33 24.52 -11.28
N SER A 408 8.22 24.51 -10.53
CA SER A 408 7.91 23.40 -9.62
C SER A 408 7.70 22.08 -10.36
N GLU A 409 6.93 22.07 -11.46
CA GLU A 409 6.73 20.87 -12.28
C GLU A 409 8.04 20.44 -12.95
N GLY A 410 8.81 21.40 -13.47
CA GLY A 410 10.07 21.14 -14.14
C GLY A 410 11.10 20.55 -13.18
N ASN A 411 11.15 21.02 -11.94
CA ASN A 411 11.98 20.46 -10.89
C ASN A 411 11.57 19.01 -10.57
N MET A 412 10.27 18.70 -10.52
CA MET A 412 9.78 17.34 -10.33
C MET A 412 10.09 16.42 -11.52
N ALA A 413 10.01 16.93 -12.74
CA ALA A 413 10.44 16.21 -13.94
C ALA A 413 11.94 15.95 -13.95
N LEU A 414 12.76 16.94 -13.55
CA LEU A 414 14.20 16.80 -13.40
C LEU A 414 14.56 15.72 -12.37
N PHE A 415 13.90 15.71 -11.20
CA PHE A 415 14.11 14.67 -10.19
C PHE A 415 13.81 13.25 -10.72
N ARG A 416 12.71 13.09 -11.45
CA ARG A 416 12.36 11.81 -12.11
C ARG A 416 13.41 11.43 -13.17
N ALA A 417 13.91 12.40 -13.93
CA ALA A 417 14.94 12.17 -14.92
C ALA A 417 16.25 11.67 -14.29
N ILE A 418 16.65 12.19 -13.13
CA ILE A 418 17.85 11.71 -12.40
C ILE A 418 17.73 10.23 -12.03
N GLU A 419 16.53 9.77 -11.68
CA GLU A 419 16.29 8.38 -11.29
C GLU A 419 16.34 7.40 -12.47
N GLY A 420 15.88 7.84 -13.65
CA GLY A 420 15.81 7.03 -14.87
C GLY A 420 16.96 7.22 -15.86
N TYR A 421 17.90 8.11 -15.59
CA TYR A 421 18.99 8.42 -16.52
C TYR A 421 20.02 7.28 -16.60
N ASP A 422 20.33 6.90 -17.84
CA ASP A 422 21.33 5.90 -18.18
C ASP A 422 22.61 6.58 -18.68
N TYR A 423 23.63 6.57 -17.82
CA TYR A 423 24.93 7.18 -18.11
C TYR A 423 25.80 6.35 -19.07
N THR A 424 25.45 5.08 -19.33
CA THR A 424 26.22 4.20 -20.24
C THR A 424 26.03 4.58 -21.71
N LYS A 425 24.93 5.26 -22.03
CA LYS A 425 24.60 5.72 -23.40
C LYS A 425 25.47 6.87 -23.90
N GLY A 426 26.31 7.47 -23.05
CA GLY A 426 27.29 8.48 -23.46
C GLY A 426 26.74 9.90 -23.74
N PHE A 427 25.41 10.09 -23.79
CA PHE A 427 24.76 11.40 -23.91
C PHE A 427 24.86 12.20 -22.60
N ARG A 428 24.92 13.54 -22.67
CA ARG A 428 24.89 14.40 -21.47
C ARG A 428 23.54 14.32 -20.78
N PHE A 429 23.53 14.36 -19.45
CA PHE A 429 22.30 14.39 -18.66
C PHE A 429 21.44 15.60 -18.98
N SER A 430 22.03 16.78 -19.25
CA SER A 430 21.28 17.99 -19.59
C SER A 430 20.38 17.80 -20.83
N THR A 431 20.83 17.03 -21.82
CA THR A 431 20.04 16.69 -23.01
C THR A 431 18.84 15.81 -22.64
N TYR A 432 19.05 14.74 -21.88
CA TYR A 432 17.98 13.84 -21.44
C TYR A 432 16.98 14.54 -20.49
N ALA A 433 17.49 15.29 -19.52
CA ALA A 433 16.71 16.07 -18.57
C ALA A 433 15.86 17.13 -19.27
N GLY A 434 16.41 17.79 -20.30
CA GLY A 434 15.67 18.77 -21.09
C GLY A 434 14.42 18.16 -21.73
N TRP A 435 14.54 16.99 -22.38
CA TRP A 435 13.39 16.27 -22.93
C TRP A 435 12.36 15.88 -21.87
N ALA A 436 12.79 15.47 -20.68
CA ALA A 436 11.89 15.11 -19.60
C ALA A 436 11.07 16.32 -19.08
N VAL A 437 11.72 17.48 -18.93
CA VAL A 437 11.08 18.73 -18.51
C VAL A 437 10.12 19.24 -19.59
N VAL A 438 10.55 19.26 -20.84
CA VAL A 438 9.70 19.64 -21.98
C VAL A 438 8.45 18.77 -22.05
N ARG A 439 8.61 17.45 -21.87
CA ARG A 439 7.49 16.50 -21.88
C ARG A 439 6.55 16.71 -20.70
N SER A 440 7.02 17.15 -19.53
CA SER A 440 6.12 17.44 -18.41
C SER A 440 5.32 18.72 -18.66
N PHE A 441 5.95 19.75 -19.23
CA PHE A 441 5.26 20.99 -19.61
C PHE A 441 4.23 20.77 -20.71
N ALA A 442 4.53 19.95 -21.70
CA ALA A 442 3.57 19.59 -22.75
C ALA A 442 2.30 18.89 -22.21
N ARG A 443 2.35 18.26 -21.03
CA ARG A 443 1.15 17.70 -20.39
C ARG A 443 0.26 18.78 -19.77
N ILE A 444 0.87 19.86 -19.29
CA ILE A 444 0.16 21.00 -18.71
C ILE A 444 -0.36 21.91 -19.83
N THR A 445 0.34 21.98 -20.96
CA THR A 445 -0.02 22.81 -22.12
C THR A 445 0.04 22.00 -23.43
N PRO A 446 -1.04 21.30 -23.81
CA PRO A 446 -1.05 20.35 -24.93
C PRO A 446 -0.93 20.97 -26.34
N SER A 447 -1.00 22.30 -26.48
CA SER A 447 -1.14 22.98 -27.78
C SER A 447 0.16 23.20 -28.56
N ASP A 448 1.32 22.96 -27.96
CA ASP A 448 2.62 23.42 -28.50
C ASP A 448 3.44 22.25 -29.07
N SER A 449 3.54 22.18 -30.40
CA SER A 449 4.52 21.33 -31.09
C SER A 449 5.91 21.96 -31.00
N LEU A 450 6.76 21.49 -30.09
CA LEU A 450 8.08 22.08 -29.87
C LEU A 450 9.06 21.79 -31.02
N PRO A 451 9.69 22.81 -31.64
CA PRO A 451 10.85 22.62 -32.50
C PRO A 451 12.10 22.55 -31.63
N LEU A 452 12.51 21.32 -31.26
CA LEU A 452 13.72 21.04 -30.48
C LEU A 452 14.79 20.27 -31.27
N GLU A 453 14.54 20.01 -32.56
CA GLU A 453 15.47 19.26 -33.43
C GLU A 453 16.88 19.88 -33.49
N ASP A 454 17.00 21.21 -33.39
CA ASP A 454 18.28 21.93 -33.51
C ASP A 454 19.22 21.84 -32.28
N SER A 455 18.82 21.20 -31.17
CA SER A 455 19.55 21.25 -29.89
C SER A 455 20.09 19.91 -29.36
N MET A 456 20.10 18.85 -30.17
CA MET A 456 20.58 17.53 -29.72
C MET A 456 22.04 17.51 -29.26
N HIS A 457 22.84 18.52 -29.62
CA HIS A 457 24.28 18.59 -29.33
C HIS A 457 24.70 19.71 -28.35
N THR A 458 23.79 20.62 -27.96
CA THR A 458 24.15 21.81 -27.16
C THR A 458 23.84 21.62 -25.68
N ASP A 459 24.77 21.98 -24.79
CA ASP A 459 24.55 21.90 -23.35
C ASP A 459 23.57 22.99 -22.87
N MET A 460 22.34 22.59 -22.54
CA MET A 460 21.24 23.49 -22.16
C MET A 460 21.46 24.29 -20.85
N ARG A 461 22.60 24.05 -20.16
CA ARG A 461 22.99 24.71 -18.90
C ARG A 461 23.62 26.10 -19.07
N ASN A 462 24.16 26.42 -20.25
CA ASN A 462 25.07 27.57 -20.46
C ASN A 462 24.36 28.84 -20.98
N VAL A 463 23.13 29.10 -20.56
CA VAL A 463 22.38 30.31 -20.97
C VAL A 463 22.32 31.31 -19.80
N ASP A 464 22.46 32.60 -20.11
CA ASP A 464 22.31 33.67 -19.12
C ASP A 464 20.84 33.80 -18.71
N VAL A 465 20.57 33.47 -17.44
CA VAL A 465 19.23 33.41 -16.86
C VAL A 465 18.82 34.76 -16.23
N SER A 466 19.69 35.76 -16.24
CA SER A 466 19.47 37.06 -15.60
C SER A 466 18.37 37.92 -16.26
N SER A 467 18.03 37.64 -17.52
CA SER A 467 17.01 38.36 -18.28
C SER A 467 15.57 37.87 -18.02
N VAL A 468 15.40 36.69 -17.44
CA VAL A 468 14.08 36.04 -17.24
C VAL A 468 13.15 36.83 -16.30
N PRO A 469 13.61 37.38 -15.16
CA PRO A 469 12.80 38.26 -14.30
C PRO A 469 12.18 39.45 -15.02
N VAL A 470 12.95 40.07 -15.92
CA VAL A 470 12.55 41.28 -16.64
C VAL A 470 11.45 40.95 -17.65
N VAL A 471 11.50 39.76 -18.25
CA VAL A 471 10.50 39.26 -19.20
C VAL A 471 9.19 38.91 -18.49
N GLU A 472 9.25 38.27 -17.31
CA GLU A 472 8.08 37.91 -16.53
C GLU A 472 7.31 39.14 -16.02
N GLN A 473 8.02 40.15 -15.50
CA GLN A 473 7.42 41.39 -15.01
C GLN A 473 6.81 42.20 -16.17
N ALA A 474 7.56 42.37 -17.27
CA ALA A 474 7.06 43.11 -18.43
C ALA A 474 5.83 42.46 -19.08
N GLY A 475 5.77 41.12 -19.13
CA GLY A 475 4.62 40.40 -19.69
C GLY A 475 3.34 40.61 -18.88
N ARG A 476 3.43 40.56 -17.54
CA ARG A 476 2.29 40.84 -16.64
C ARG A 476 1.80 42.28 -16.77
N ASP A 477 2.73 43.23 -16.74
CA ASP A 477 2.40 44.66 -16.81
C ASP A 477 1.73 45.03 -18.18
N LEU A 478 2.16 44.41 -19.29
CA LEU A 478 1.58 44.64 -20.62
C LEU A 478 0.14 44.10 -20.75
N ASP A 479 -0.12 42.88 -20.28
CA ASP A 479 -1.46 42.27 -20.38
C ASP A 479 -2.48 42.99 -19.49
N GLU A 480 -2.07 43.45 -18.31
CA GLU A 480 -2.92 44.25 -17.41
C GLU A 480 -3.28 45.60 -18.04
N VAL A 481 -2.30 46.30 -18.63
CA VAL A 481 -2.55 47.61 -19.26
C VAL A 481 -3.41 47.49 -20.52
N ILE A 482 -3.21 46.46 -21.34
CA ILE A 482 -4.02 46.20 -22.55
C ILE A 482 -5.46 45.87 -22.17
N SER A 483 -5.66 45.02 -21.15
CA SER A 483 -7.01 44.62 -20.72
C SER A 483 -7.80 45.75 -20.05
N ALA A 484 -7.12 46.67 -19.36
CA ALA A 484 -7.75 47.80 -18.69
C ALA A 484 -8.12 48.98 -19.61
N ASN A 485 -7.40 49.18 -20.73
CA ASN A 485 -7.52 50.41 -21.54
C ASN A 485 -8.12 50.22 -22.94
N LEU A 486 -8.22 48.99 -23.46
CA LEU A 486 -8.72 48.72 -24.82
C LEU A 486 -10.06 48.02 -24.78
N ASP A 487 -10.91 48.29 -25.77
CA ASP A 487 -12.19 47.59 -25.93
C ASP A 487 -11.97 46.15 -26.47
N PRO A 488 -12.90 45.20 -26.27
CA PRO A 488 -12.70 43.80 -26.67
C PRO A 488 -12.31 43.60 -28.15
N LYS A 489 -12.82 44.45 -29.05
CA LYS A 489 -12.45 44.44 -30.48
C LYS A 489 -11.05 45.00 -30.72
N GLU A 490 -10.64 46.03 -29.98
CA GLU A 490 -9.30 46.62 -30.06
C GLU A 490 -8.25 45.66 -29.48
N GLN A 491 -8.56 45.03 -28.34
CA GLN A 491 -7.75 43.98 -27.73
C GLN A 491 -7.50 42.84 -28.72
N PHE A 492 -8.56 42.33 -29.37
CA PHE A 492 -8.44 41.25 -30.36
C PHE A 492 -7.56 41.65 -31.54
N VAL A 493 -7.73 42.86 -32.10
CA VAL A 493 -6.91 43.32 -33.24
C VAL A 493 -5.43 43.44 -32.85
N VAL A 494 -5.12 44.09 -31.73
CA VAL A 494 -3.73 44.27 -31.28
C VAL A 494 -3.10 42.92 -30.92
N LYS A 495 -3.81 42.08 -30.17
CA LYS A 495 -3.29 40.79 -29.77
C LYS A 495 -3.12 39.81 -30.96
N SER A 496 -4.02 39.82 -31.95
CA SER A 496 -3.86 39.02 -33.18
C SER A 496 -2.78 39.54 -34.13
N HIS A 497 -2.65 40.86 -34.26
CA HIS A 497 -1.72 41.46 -35.22
C HIS A 497 -0.26 41.42 -34.74
N TYR A 498 -0.04 41.72 -33.46
CA TYR A 498 1.29 41.70 -32.84
C TYR A 498 1.64 40.32 -32.26
N GLY A 499 0.72 39.36 -32.28
CA GLY A 499 0.95 37.99 -31.81
C GLY A 499 0.94 37.86 -30.28
N LEU A 500 0.22 38.75 -29.59
CA LEU A 500 0.00 38.73 -28.14
C LEU A 500 -1.24 37.89 -27.74
N ASP A 501 -1.92 37.27 -28.71
CA ASP A 501 -3.08 36.38 -28.48
C ASP A 501 -2.69 35.02 -27.89
N ASP A 502 -1.42 34.62 -28.04
CA ASP A 502 -0.97 33.29 -27.66
C ASP A 502 0.52 33.32 -27.26
N PRO A 503 0.87 33.14 -25.96
CA PRO A 503 2.25 33.21 -25.44
C PRO A 503 3.13 32.00 -25.82
N SER A 504 2.98 31.47 -27.04
CA SER A 504 3.82 30.39 -27.57
C SER A 504 5.07 30.96 -28.26
N LEU A 505 6.26 30.54 -27.80
CA LEU A 505 7.55 30.79 -28.48
C LEU A 505 7.76 29.91 -29.72
N ILE A 506 6.70 29.60 -30.44
CA ILE A 506 6.75 29.19 -31.85
C ILE A 506 6.25 30.41 -32.60
N LYS A 507 7.10 31.02 -33.42
CA LYS A 507 6.77 32.17 -34.26
C LYS A 507 5.59 31.81 -35.19
N LYS A 508 4.33 31.85 -34.72
CA LYS A 508 3.16 31.84 -35.59
C LYS A 508 3.09 33.20 -36.25
N LYS A 509 2.78 33.18 -37.55
CA LYS A 509 2.75 34.37 -38.40
C LYS A 509 1.79 35.40 -37.81
N LYS A 510 2.29 36.60 -37.50
CA LYS A 510 1.48 37.81 -37.28
C LYS A 510 0.30 37.76 -38.26
N LYS A 511 -0.95 37.77 -37.78
CA LYS A 511 -2.10 37.73 -38.68
C LYS A 511 -2.11 39.04 -39.47
N THR A 512 -2.23 38.94 -40.79
CA THR A 512 -2.36 40.16 -41.61
C THR A 512 -3.69 40.84 -41.29
N LEU A 513 -3.76 42.17 -41.39
CA LEU A 513 -5.00 42.92 -41.19
C LEU A 513 -6.16 42.41 -42.06
N LYS A 514 -5.85 41.81 -43.22
CA LYS A 514 -6.81 41.14 -44.10
C LYS A 514 -7.42 39.87 -43.47
N GLN A 515 -6.62 39.07 -42.77
CA GLN A 515 -7.10 37.88 -42.05
C GLN A 515 -7.90 38.27 -40.81
N ILE A 516 -7.42 39.27 -40.06
CA ILE A 516 -8.10 39.81 -38.87
C ILE A 516 -9.46 40.40 -39.27
N GLY A 517 -9.52 41.16 -40.36
CA GLY A 517 -10.77 41.66 -40.92
C GLY A 517 -11.75 40.53 -41.26
N LYS A 518 -11.27 39.44 -41.89
CA LYS A 518 -12.11 38.28 -42.21
C LYS A 518 -12.71 37.59 -40.97
N GLU A 519 -11.95 37.49 -39.88
CA GLU A 519 -12.40 36.89 -38.62
C GLU A 519 -13.38 37.80 -37.85
N LEU A 520 -13.20 39.11 -37.92
CA LEU A 520 -14.09 40.10 -37.32
C LEU A 520 -15.31 40.44 -38.18
N GLY A 521 -15.41 39.89 -39.41
CA GLY A 521 -16.47 40.21 -40.37
C GLY A 521 -16.39 41.64 -40.93
N VAL A 522 -15.20 42.25 -40.93
CA VAL A 522 -14.95 43.64 -41.38
C VAL A 522 -13.92 43.72 -42.51
N SER A 523 -13.87 44.86 -43.21
CA SER A 523 -12.85 45.08 -44.24
C SER A 523 -11.43 45.21 -43.66
N GLN A 524 -10.41 44.97 -44.48
CA GLN A 524 -9.01 45.17 -44.09
C GLN A 524 -8.74 46.62 -43.61
N GLU A 525 -9.39 47.60 -44.24
CA GLU A 525 -9.24 49.01 -43.88
C GLU A 525 -9.89 49.32 -42.53
N THR A 526 -11.03 48.70 -42.24
CA THR A 526 -11.68 48.80 -40.93
C THR A 526 -10.83 48.17 -39.82
N ALA A 527 -10.20 47.01 -40.08
CA ALA A 527 -9.24 46.41 -39.14
C ALA A 527 -8.04 47.33 -38.88
N ARG A 528 -7.53 48.00 -39.92
CA ARG A 528 -6.44 49.01 -39.80
C ARG A 528 -6.85 50.21 -38.95
N GLN A 529 -8.07 50.71 -39.12
CA GLN A 529 -8.58 51.84 -38.31
C GLN A 529 -8.70 51.46 -36.83
N ILE A 530 -9.17 50.25 -36.53
CA ILE A 530 -9.24 49.73 -35.16
C ILE A 530 -7.84 49.61 -34.55
N GLU A 531 -6.87 49.12 -35.32
CA GLU A 531 -5.47 49.03 -34.89
C GLU A 531 -4.88 50.40 -34.54
N LEU A 532 -5.02 51.39 -35.44
CA LEU A 532 -4.48 52.73 -35.23
C LEU A 532 -5.07 53.39 -33.98
N LYS A 533 -6.38 53.22 -33.76
CA LYS A 533 -7.06 53.73 -32.56
C LYS A 533 -6.55 53.05 -31.29
N ALA A 534 -6.34 51.74 -31.34
CA ALA A 534 -5.79 50.98 -30.23
C ALA A 534 -4.35 51.38 -29.91
N LEU A 535 -3.48 51.56 -30.92
CA LEU A 535 -2.10 52.01 -30.74
C LEU A 535 -2.01 53.43 -30.19
N GLN A 536 -2.92 54.33 -30.59
CA GLN A 536 -3.00 55.68 -30.02
C GLN A 536 -3.33 55.63 -28.53
N LYS A 537 -4.32 54.83 -28.12
CA LYS A 537 -4.65 54.61 -26.70
C LYS A 537 -3.45 54.04 -25.93
N LEU A 538 -2.79 53.02 -26.49
CA LEU A 538 -1.63 52.38 -25.87
C LEU A 538 -0.42 53.32 -25.74
N ARG A 539 -0.21 54.24 -26.70
CA ARG A 539 0.89 55.21 -26.66
C ARG A 539 0.79 56.18 -25.47
N HIS A 540 -0.41 56.46 -24.99
CA HIS A 540 -0.63 57.32 -23.83
C HIS A 540 -0.57 56.57 -22.49
N CYS A 541 -0.71 55.24 -22.50
CA CYS A 541 -0.74 54.42 -21.29
C CYS A 541 0.54 53.61 -21.04
N LEU A 542 1.35 53.33 -22.08
CA LEU A 542 2.61 52.59 -21.98
C LEU A 542 3.82 53.53 -21.90
N SER A 543 4.84 53.13 -21.13
CA SER A 543 6.15 53.79 -21.17
C SER A 543 6.83 53.57 -22.52
N VAL A 544 7.73 54.48 -22.90
CA VAL A 544 8.45 54.45 -24.19
C VAL A 544 9.12 53.10 -24.44
N ASP A 545 9.76 52.52 -23.42
CA ASP A 545 10.44 51.22 -23.51
C ASP A 545 9.47 50.03 -23.70
N MET A 546 8.25 50.11 -23.17
CA MET A 546 7.23 49.06 -23.28
C MET A 546 6.49 49.15 -24.62
N PHE A 547 6.29 50.36 -25.12
CA PHE A 547 5.71 50.61 -26.45
C PHE A 547 6.66 50.15 -27.58
N ASP A 548 7.96 50.43 -27.46
CA ASP A 548 8.97 49.97 -28.41
C ASP A 548 9.11 48.44 -28.45
N LYS A 549 8.87 47.75 -27.34
CA LYS A 549 8.86 46.28 -27.26
C LYS A 549 7.63 45.66 -27.95
N LEU A 550 6.51 46.36 -28.01
CA LEU A 550 5.30 45.91 -28.71
C LEU A 550 5.48 45.96 -30.24
N LEU A 551 6.30 46.90 -30.74
CA LEU A 551 6.52 47.14 -32.17
C LEU A 551 7.66 46.31 -32.80
N LYS A 552 8.58 45.77 -32.00
CA LYS A 552 9.69 44.90 -32.45
C LYS A 552 9.24 43.44 -32.51
#